data_AF-W0HHU7-F1
#
_entry.id   AF-W0HHU7-F1
#
_cell.length_a   1.000
_cell.length_b   1.000
_cell.length_c   1.000
_cell.angle_alpha   90.00
_cell.angle_beta   90.00
_cell.angle_gamma   90.00
#
_symmetry.space_group_name_H-M   'P 1'
#
loop_
_entity.id
_entity.type
_entity.pdbx_description
1 polymer ?
#
loop_
_entity_poly.entity_id
_entity_poly.type
_entity_poly.pdbx_seq_one_letter_code
_entity_poly.pdbx_strand_id
1 'polypeptide(L)'
;MKSFVGLIFAVALVEFASAVTKEYHDRAVAAKDKCAKEHNIKESEIQEFVKKHKLPETEDGKCMIACYMEEMKLITDGKVNVDEWKKSNKEKWDEEAHVAMADEIVDKCNEQVSPDGLAKCEYGFKLTECGLKHRLEKGLPAPNMDDVKRR
;
A
#
# COMPACT_ATOMS: atom_id res chain seq x y z
N MET A 1 5.63 -33.87 45.20
CA MET A 1 5.37 -34.87 44.13
C MET A 1 3.86 -35.01 44.05
N LYS A 2 3.15 -34.45 43.08
CA LYS A 2 3.22 -34.72 41.63
C LYS A 2 2.70 -33.51 40.85
N SER A 3 3.29 -33.32 39.68
CA SER A 3 3.26 -32.17 38.80
C SER A 3 1.86 -31.76 38.32
N PHE A 4 1.53 -30.48 38.45
CA PHE A 4 0.62 -29.80 37.53
C PHE A 4 1.40 -29.50 36.25
N VAL A 5 1.22 -30.32 35.23
CA VAL A 5 1.73 -30.03 33.88
C VAL A 5 0.84 -28.92 33.33
N GLY A 6 1.30 -27.68 33.48
CA GLY A 6 0.74 -26.52 32.80
C GLY A 6 0.99 -26.69 31.30
N LEU A 7 -0.07 -26.95 30.55
CA LEU A 7 -0.10 -26.81 29.10
C LEU A 7 0.04 -25.33 28.77
N ILE A 8 1.29 -24.85 28.74
CA ILE A 8 1.64 -23.60 28.07
C ILE A 8 1.48 -23.92 26.58
N PHE A 9 0.32 -23.56 26.01
CA PHE A 9 0.21 -23.37 24.57
C PHE A 9 1.23 -22.29 24.23
N ALA A 10 2.40 -22.71 23.76
CA ALA A 10 3.29 -21.84 23.03
C ALA A 10 2.52 -21.39 21.78
N VAL A 11 1.84 -20.26 21.89
CA VAL A 11 1.42 -19.48 20.73
C VAL A 11 2.73 -19.14 20.05
N ALA A 12 3.11 -19.95 19.06
CA ALA A 12 4.17 -19.59 18.15
C ALA A 12 3.71 -18.25 17.55
N LEU A 13 4.41 -17.17 17.94
CA LEU A 13 4.42 -15.92 17.21
C LEU A 13 5.08 -16.27 15.86
N VAL A 14 4.29 -16.89 14.98
CA VAL A 14 4.62 -16.89 13.57
C VAL A 14 4.43 -15.44 13.19
N GLU A 15 5.52 -14.70 13.13
CA GLU A 15 5.55 -13.45 12.39
C GLU A 15 5.21 -13.85 10.96
N PHE A 16 3.93 -13.78 10.62
CA PHE A 16 3.43 -14.00 9.27
C PHE A 16 3.93 -12.83 8.42
N ALA A 17 5.20 -12.90 8.03
CA ALA A 17 5.76 -11.98 7.06
C ALA A 17 5.01 -12.23 5.74
N SER A 18 4.09 -11.33 5.39
CA SER A 18 3.39 -11.38 4.12
C SER A 18 4.37 -11.02 3.01
N ALA A 19 4.62 -11.93 2.07
CA ALA A 19 5.55 -11.69 0.97
C ALA A 19 4.79 -11.11 -0.23
N VAL A 20 5.36 -10.08 -0.88
CA VAL A 20 4.80 -9.53 -2.11
C VAL A 20 5.13 -10.44 -3.29
N THR A 21 4.25 -10.54 -4.29
CA THR A 21 4.59 -11.28 -5.52
C THR A 21 5.73 -10.59 -6.27
N LYS A 22 6.58 -11.37 -6.95
CA LYS A 22 7.68 -10.82 -7.78
C LYS A 22 7.15 -9.89 -8.87
N GLU A 23 6.04 -10.25 -9.50
CA GLU A 23 5.42 -9.42 -10.53
C GLU A 23 4.99 -8.06 -9.96
N TYR A 24 4.30 -8.04 -8.81
CA TYR A 24 3.90 -6.81 -8.14
C TYR A 24 5.11 -5.97 -7.71
N HIS A 25 6.13 -6.61 -7.15
CA HIS A 25 7.35 -5.95 -6.74
C HIS A 25 8.01 -5.23 -7.93
N ASP A 26 8.24 -5.94 -9.03
CA ASP A 26 8.96 -5.40 -10.18
C ASP A 26 8.20 -4.24 -10.83
N ARG A 27 6.86 -4.35 -10.97
CA ARG A 27 6.05 -3.24 -11.49
C ARG A 27 6.03 -2.04 -10.54
N ALA A 28 5.98 -2.27 -9.22
CA ALA A 28 6.01 -1.20 -8.23
C ALA A 28 7.36 -0.46 -8.21
N VAL A 29 8.48 -1.18 -8.33
CA VAL A 29 9.81 -0.56 -8.43
C VAL A 29 9.94 0.24 -9.72
N ALA A 30 9.51 -0.33 -10.86
CA ALA A 30 9.55 0.38 -12.13
C ALA A 30 8.70 1.66 -12.13
N ALA A 31 7.49 1.60 -11.57
CA ALA A 31 6.62 2.76 -11.40
C ALA A 31 7.26 3.81 -10.48
N LYS A 32 7.81 3.40 -9.33
CA LYS A 32 8.51 4.28 -8.40
C LYS A 32 9.65 5.02 -9.10
N ASP A 33 10.53 4.30 -9.78
CA ASP A 33 11.72 4.87 -10.42
C ASP A 33 11.36 5.84 -11.55
N LYS A 34 10.36 5.47 -12.37
CA LYS A 34 9.84 6.34 -13.43
C LYS A 34 9.27 7.65 -12.86
N CYS A 35 8.34 7.55 -11.92
CA CYS A 35 7.64 8.70 -11.37
C CYS A 35 8.55 9.59 -10.51
N ALA A 36 9.50 9.00 -9.79
CA ALA A 36 10.51 9.76 -9.06
C ALA A 36 11.38 10.60 -10.01
N LYS A 37 11.81 10.02 -11.14
CA LYS A 37 12.59 10.73 -12.15
C LYS A 37 11.77 11.85 -12.81
N GLU A 38 10.52 11.58 -13.16
CA GLU A 38 9.63 12.54 -13.82
C GLU A 38 9.37 13.78 -12.96
N HIS A 39 9.19 13.57 -11.66
CA HIS A 39 8.89 14.64 -10.69
C HIS A 39 10.11 15.08 -9.86
N ASN A 40 11.33 14.71 -10.28
CA ASN A 40 12.59 15.09 -9.60
C ASN A 40 12.64 14.79 -8.09
N ILE A 41 11.99 13.70 -7.66
CA ILE A 41 11.92 13.29 -6.26
C ILE A 41 13.19 12.54 -5.87
N LYS A 42 13.82 12.94 -4.77
CA LYS A 42 14.99 12.24 -4.23
C LYS A 42 14.57 10.95 -3.55
N GLU A 43 15.42 9.94 -3.64
CA GLU A 43 15.20 8.66 -2.95
C GLU A 43 14.98 8.86 -1.43
N SER A 44 15.68 9.80 -0.80
CA SER A 44 15.47 10.11 0.63
C SER A 44 14.03 10.54 0.95
N GLU A 45 13.37 11.29 0.07
CA GLU A 45 11.99 11.75 0.27
C GLU A 45 11.00 10.58 0.13
N ILE A 46 11.26 9.69 -0.83
CA ILE A 46 10.50 8.44 -0.98
C ILE A 46 10.64 7.58 0.28
N GLN A 47 11.85 7.48 0.83
CA GLN A 47 12.09 6.72 2.06
C GLN A 47 11.38 7.35 3.28
N GLU A 48 11.27 8.68 3.37
CA GLU A 48 10.45 9.31 4.42
C GLU A 48 8.97 8.94 4.28
N PHE A 49 8.45 8.90 3.06
CA PHE A 49 7.07 8.48 2.81
C PHE A 49 6.85 7.00 3.15
N VAL A 50 7.64 6.10 2.56
CA VAL A 50 7.44 4.65 2.67
C VAL A 50 7.71 4.14 4.08
N LYS A 51 8.77 4.60 4.75
CA LYS A 51 9.19 4.07 6.06
C LYS A 51 8.63 4.84 7.24
N LYS A 52 8.42 6.16 7.10
CA LYS A 52 7.95 7.02 8.20
C LYS A 52 6.50 7.46 8.04
N HIS A 53 5.83 7.04 6.97
CA HIS A 53 4.45 7.45 6.65
C HIS A 53 4.30 8.97 6.51
N LYS A 54 5.38 9.68 6.17
CA LYS A 54 5.37 11.13 5.99
C LYS A 54 4.97 11.45 4.54
N LEU A 55 3.71 11.83 4.36
CA LEU A 55 3.20 12.22 3.05
C LEU A 55 3.94 13.46 2.51
N PRO A 56 4.19 13.53 1.19
CA PRO A 56 4.83 14.70 0.59
C PRO A 56 3.88 15.90 0.62
N GLU A 57 4.42 17.07 0.93
CA GLU A 57 3.67 18.34 0.94
C GLU A 57 3.88 19.17 -0.32
N THR A 58 4.94 18.87 -1.09
CA THR A 58 5.28 19.55 -2.34
C THR A 58 4.40 19.07 -3.49
N GLU A 59 4.14 19.94 -4.46
CA GLU A 59 3.36 19.60 -5.65
C GLU A 59 3.99 18.43 -6.43
N ASP A 60 5.31 18.47 -6.64
CA ASP A 60 6.04 17.38 -7.30
C ASP A 60 5.86 16.04 -6.57
N GLY A 61 5.89 16.04 -5.24
CA GLY A 61 5.71 14.83 -4.45
C GLY A 61 4.28 14.28 -4.53
N LYS A 62 3.27 15.16 -4.55
CA LYS A 62 1.87 14.77 -4.80
C LYS A 62 1.69 14.20 -6.20
N CYS A 63 2.31 14.82 -7.21
CA CYS A 63 2.25 14.34 -8.58
C CYS A 63 2.98 13.00 -8.76
N MET A 64 4.08 12.77 -8.05
CA MET A 64 4.76 11.47 -8.02
C MET A 64 3.84 10.36 -7.51
N ILE A 65 3.05 10.62 -6.46
CA ILE A 65 2.03 9.68 -5.97
C ILE A 65 1.00 9.38 -7.06
N ALA A 66 0.43 10.41 -7.70
CA ALA A 66 -0.57 10.22 -8.74
C ALA A 66 -0.02 9.44 -9.94
N CYS A 67 1.21 9.77 -10.39
CA CYS A 67 1.92 9.02 -11.42
C CYS A 67 2.08 7.55 -11.03
N TYR A 68 2.52 7.26 -9.80
CA TYR A 68 2.70 5.89 -9.33
C TYR A 68 1.39 5.10 -9.39
N MET A 69 0.27 5.72 -8.97
CA MET A 69 -1.04 5.07 -9.00
C MET A 69 -1.52 4.76 -10.42
N GLU A 70 -1.23 5.63 -11.39
CA GLU A 70 -1.55 5.38 -12.80
C GLU A 70 -0.68 4.29 -13.43
N GLU A 71 0.63 4.31 -13.20
CA GLU A 71 1.54 3.27 -13.69
C GLU A 71 1.17 1.89 -13.13
N MET A 72 0.72 1.85 -11.88
CA MET A 72 0.21 0.64 -11.22
C MET A 72 -1.23 0.29 -11.62
N LYS A 73 -1.87 1.12 -12.47
CA LYS A 73 -3.26 1.00 -12.94
C LYS A 73 -4.32 1.03 -11.83
N LEU A 74 -3.98 1.60 -10.68
CA LEU A 74 -4.90 1.82 -9.55
C LEU A 74 -5.82 3.01 -9.83
N ILE A 75 -5.35 3.96 -10.64
CA ILE A 75 -6.16 5.01 -11.25
C ILE A 75 -6.11 4.81 -12.77
N THR A 76 -7.26 4.90 -13.43
CA THR A 76 -7.39 4.85 -14.89
C THR A 76 -8.48 5.83 -15.29
N ASP A 77 -8.24 6.63 -16.33
CA ASP A 77 -9.18 7.65 -16.80
C ASP A 77 -9.67 8.61 -15.69
N GLY A 78 -8.76 8.96 -14.78
CA GLY A 78 -9.04 9.88 -13.67
C GLY A 78 -9.91 9.31 -12.56
N LYS A 79 -10.13 8.00 -12.52
CA LYS A 79 -10.94 7.33 -11.49
C LYS A 79 -10.19 6.14 -10.90
N VAL A 80 -10.53 5.78 -9.67
CA VAL A 80 -10.05 4.54 -9.06
C VAL A 80 -10.51 3.35 -9.89
N ASN A 81 -9.56 2.48 -10.24
CA ASN A 81 -9.83 1.14 -10.76
C ASN A 81 -9.93 0.17 -9.58
N VAL A 82 -11.12 0.05 -9.01
CA VAL A 82 -11.37 -0.75 -7.80
C VAL A 82 -10.96 -2.20 -8.01
N ASP A 83 -11.28 -2.78 -9.17
CA ASP A 83 -10.99 -4.18 -9.47
C ASP A 83 -9.48 -4.45 -9.51
N GLU A 84 -8.72 -3.60 -10.20
CA GLU A 84 -7.27 -3.74 -10.27
C GLU A 84 -6.61 -3.49 -8.90
N TRP A 85 -7.13 -2.54 -8.11
CA TRP A 85 -6.61 -2.29 -6.78
C TRP A 85 -6.84 -3.49 -5.85
N LYS A 86 -8.05 -4.04 -5.82
CA LYS A 86 -8.35 -5.25 -5.03
C LYS A 86 -7.56 -6.46 -5.50
N LYS A 87 -7.37 -6.62 -6.82
CA LYS A 87 -6.46 -7.63 -7.36
C LYS A 87 -5.03 -7.44 -6.82
N SER A 88 -4.52 -6.21 -6.81
CA SER A 88 -3.18 -5.91 -6.27
C SER A 88 -3.05 -6.21 -4.77
N ASN A 89 -4.13 -6.16 -3.99
CA ASN A 89 -4.09 -6.51 -2.57
C ASN A 89 -3.72 -7.98 -2.35
N LYS A 90 -4.21 -8.89 -3.20
CA LYS A 90 -3.83 -10.32 -3.16
C LYS A 90 -2.36 -10.56 -3.54
N GLU A 91 -1.77 -9.62 -4.27
CA GLU A 91 -0.36 -9.68 -4.63
C GLU A 91 0.54 -9.12 -3.53
N LYS A 92 -0.03 -8.41 -2.55
CA LYS A 92 0.68 -7.72 -1.46
C LYS A 92 0.63 -8.46 -0.14
N TRP A 93 -0.46 -9.18 0.13
CA TRP A 93 -0.67 -9.91 1.38
C TRP A 93 -1.10 -11.35 1.13
N ASP A 94 -0.60 -12.28 1.96
CA ASP A 94 -0.95 -13.70 1.93
C ASP A 94 -2.18 -14.04 2.77
N GLU A 95 -2.31 -13.39 3.92
CA GLU A 95 -3.44 -13.64 4.81
C GLU A 95 -4.73 -13.08 4.22
N GLU A 96 -5.75 -13.94 4.10
CA GLU A 96 -7.07 -13.54 3.62
C GLU A 96 -7.69 -12.41 4.44
N ALA A 97 -7.41 -12.37 5.75
CA ALA A 97 -7.86 -11.29 6.63
C ALA A 97 -7.22 -9.94 6.26
N HIS A 98 -5.93 -9.91 5.93
CA HIS A 98 -5.24 -8.70 5.46
C HIS A 98 -5.74 -8.25 4.10
N VAL A 99 -5.99 -9.19 3.17
CA VAL A 99 -6.59 -8.88 1.86
C VAL A 99 -7.99 -8.28 2.05
N ALA A 100 -8.84 -8.89 2.87
CA ALA A 100 -10.19 -8.38 3.12
C ALA A 100 -10.17 -6.99 3.76
N MET A 101 -9.26 -6.74 4.70
CA MET A 101 -9.07 -5.40 5.27
C MET A 101 -8.60 -4.38 4.22
N ALA A 102 -7.68 -4.77 3.33
CA ALA A 102 -7.20 -3.91 2.26
C ALA A 102 -8.30 -3.60 1.24
N ASP A 103 -9.15 -4.57 0.90
CA ASP A 103 -10.28 -4.39 -0.01
C ASP A 103 -11.33 -3.43 0.57
N GLU A 104 -11.63 -3.54 1.88
CA GLU A 104 -12.51 -2.60 2.57
C GLU A 104 -11.95 -1.17 2.56
N ILE A 105 -10.62 -1.01 2.67
CA ILE A 105 -9.96 0.30 2.58
C ILE A 105 -10.13 0.90 1.17
N VAL A 106 -9.98 0.09 0.12
CA VAL A 106 -10.19 0.54 -1.26
C VAL A 106 -11.62 1.05 -1.44
N ASP A 107 -12.61 0.29 -0.99
CA ASP A 107 -14.02 0.67 -1.09
C ASP A 107 -14.29 1.99 -0.36
N LYS A 108 -13.83 2.11 0.89
CA LYS A 108 -13.97 3.33 1.69
C LYS A 108 -13.32 4.54 1.04
N CYS A 109 -12.13 4.41 0.48
CA CYS A 109 -11.44 5.54 -0.12
C CYS A 109 -12.03 5.94 -1.47
N ASN A 110 -12.53 4.99 -2.25
CA ASN A 110 -13.29 5.27 -3.46
C ASN A 110 -14.60 6.03 -3.16
N GLU A 111 -15.25 5.75 -2.03
CA GLU A 111 -16.45 6.47 -1.58
C GLU A 111 -16.13 7.86 -0.99
N GLN A 112 -15.05 7.98 -0.20
CA GLN A 112 -14.71 9.21 0.52
C GLN A 112 -14.02 10.26 -0.36
N VAL A 113 -13.30 9.84 -1.40
CA VAL A 113 -12.48 10.73 -2.23
C VAL A 113 -13.07 10.79 -3.63
N SER A 114 -13.85 11.84 -3.90
CA SER A 114 -14.33 12.14 -5.25
C SER A 114 -13.23 12.81 -6.08
N PRO A 115 -13.07 12.45 -7.38
CA PRO A 115 -12.20 13.17 -8.30
C PRO A 115 -12.73 14.56 -8.67
N ASP A 116 -14.01 14.86 -8.40
CA ASP A 116 -14.65 16.09 -8.85
C ASP A 116 -14.00 17.34 -8.24
N GLY A 117 -13.54 18.25 -9.10
CA GLY A 117 -12.91 19.50 -8.70
C GLY A 117 -11.47 19.36 -8.17
N LEU A 118 -10.90 18.15 -8.18
CA LEU A 118 -9.52 17.91 -7.80
C LEU A 118 -8.60 17.85 -9.02
N ALA A 119 -7.45 18.51 -8.94
CA ALA A 119 -6.36 18.25 -9.86
C ALA A 119 -5.85 16.82 -9.67
N LYS A 120 -5.36 16.20 -10.74
CA LYS A 120 -4.85 14.81 -10.74
C LYS A 120 -3.88 14.52 -9.60
N CYS A 121 -2.91 15.40 -9.36
CA CYS A 121 -1.91 15.23 -8.30
C CYS A 121 -2.56 15.24 -6.91
N GLU A 122 -3.48 16.18 -6.67
CA GLU A 122 -4.23 16.26 -5.42
C GLU A 122 -5.15 15.05 -5.23
N TYR A 123 -5.77 14.54 -6.29
CA TYR A 123 -6.62 13.35 -6.22
C TYR A 123 -5.81 12.10 -5.79
N GLY A 124 -4.67 11.85 -6.44
CA GLY A 124 -3.78 10.74 -6.06
C GLY A 124 -3.26 10.88 -4.63
N PHE A 125 -2.91 12.11 -4.22
CA PHE A 125 -2.53 12.42 -2.84
C PHE A 125 -3.65 12.11 -1.85
N LYS A 126 -4.88 12.58 -2.09
CA LYS A 126 -6.04 12.38 -1.21
C LYS A 126 -6.43 10.91 -1.07
N LEU A 127 -6.35 10.13 -2.15
CA LEU A 127 -6.55 8.69 -2.10
C LEU A 127 -5.49 8.00 -1.24
N THR A 128 -4.22 8.41 -1.36
CA THR A 128 -3.12 7.86 -0.56
C THR A 128 -3.23 8.25 0.91
N GLU A 129 -3.60 9.49 1.21
CA GLU A 129 -3.91 9.97 2.56
C GLU A 129 -5.02 9.13 3.20
N CYS A 130 -6.12 8.91 2.47
CA CYS A 130 -7.22 8.06 2.90
C CYS A 130 -6.75 6.62 3.17
N GLY A 131 -6.03 6.02 2.23
CA GLY A 131 -5.55 4.64 2.35
C GLY A 131 -4.61 4.47 3.54
N LEU A 132 -3.69 5.40 3.74
CA LEU A 132 -2.75 5.40 4.88
C LEU A 132 -3.50 5.52 6.20
N LYS A 133 -4.47 6.44 6.31
CA LYS A 133 -5.30 6.63 7.51
C LYS A 133 -6.00 5.33 7.90
N HIS A 134 -6.81 4.76 6.99
CA HIS A 134 -7.60 3.56 7.31
C HIS A 134 -6.72 2.32 7.52
N ARG A 135 -5.57 2.22 6.84
CA ARG A 135 -4.60 1.16 7.08
C ARG A 135 -4.07 1.19 8.52
N LEU A 136 -3.67 2.37 9.00
CA LEU A 136 -3.18 2.56 10.37
C LEU A 136 -4.29 2.33 11.41
N GLU A 137 -5.49 2.84 11.18
CA GLU A 137 -6.65 2.63 12.08
C GLU A 137 -7.03 1.15 12.23
N LYS A 138 -6.91 0.38 11.15
CA LYS A 138 -7.21 -1.07 11.14
C LYS A 138 -6.04 -1.94 11.58
N GLY A 139 -4.85 -1.38 11.75
CA GLY A 139 -3.65 -2.15 12.07
C GLY A 139 -3.19 -3.08 10.94
N LEU A 140 -3.56 -2.80 9.68
CA LEU A 140 -3.10 -3.58 8.53
C LEU A 140 -1.58 -3.34 8.35
N PRO A 141 -0.72 -4.38 8.45
CA PRO A 141 0.71 -4.21 8.23
C PRO A 141 1.01 -3.69 6.83
N ALA A 142 2.08 -2.90 6.71
CA ALA A 142 2.59 -2.49 5.40
C ALA A 142 3.04 -3.74 4.61
N PRO A 143 2.83 -3.79 3.28
CA PRO A 143 3.37 -4.87 2.46
C PRO A 143 4.89 -4.95 2.61
N ASN A 144 5.43 -6.17 2.77
CA ASN A 144 6.86 -6.35 2.86
C ASN A 144 7.48 -6.37 1.45
N MET A 145 7.98 -5.22 1.01
CA MET A 145 8.62 -5.09 -0.30
C MET A 145 10.01 -5.77 -0.36
N ASP A 146 10.62 -6.06 0.79
CA ASP A 146 11.93 -6.72 0.86
C ASP A 146 11.81 -8.26 0.80
N ASP A 147 10.64 -8.80 1.15
CA ASP A 147 10.33 -10.23 1.09
C ASP A 147 9.48 -10.54 -0.16
N VAL A 148 10.16 -10.94 -1.23
CA VAL A 148 9.56 -11.22 -2.52
C VAL A 148 9.32 -12.72 -2.69
N LYS A 149 8.08 -13.12 -2.97
CA LYS A 149 7.70 -14.51 -3.28
C LYS A 149 8.55 -15.03 -4.42
N ARG A 150 9.31 -16.10 -4.14
CA ARG A 150 10.21 -16.74 -5.12
C ARG A 150 9.48 -17.57 -6.18
N ARG A 151 8.17 -17.84 -6.02
CA ARG A 151 7.34 -18.62 -6.93
C ARG A 151 5.91 -18.10 -6.93
#